data_AF-A0A7V5YR49-F1
#
_entry.id   AF-A0A7V5YR49-F1
#
_cell.length_a   1.000
_cell.length_b   1.000
_cell.length_c   1.000
_cell.angle_alpha   90.00
_cell.angle_beta   90.00
_cell.angle_gamma   90.00
#
_symmetry.space_group_name_H-M   'P 1'
#
loop_
_entity.id
_entity.type
_entity.pdbx_description
1 polymer ?
#
loop_
_entity_poly.entity_id
_entity_poly.type
_entity_poly.pdbx_seq_one_letter_code
_entity_poly.pdbx_strand_id
1 'polypeptide(L)'
;MEAVLDALAQLIIRALPTLVLLAALHLFLKQLLYRPLDRTLAERYRRTEGARDEARQLLALADERARQCEMKLEAARQELEIQREQLRRRWHQQQAEALAEAHRRMHQRIVEAKQAIEAEQAAAIRSLEARSDALAEAIVEQLLLRRTA
;
A
#
# COMPACT_ATOMS: atom_id res chain seq x y z
N MET A 1 69.43 -34.22 -60.82
CA MET A 1 68.55 -33.84 -59.70
C MET A 1 69.21 -32.82 -58.76
N GLU A 2 70.52 -32.91 -58.50
CA GLU A 2 71.26 -31.93 -57.68
C GLU A 2 71.22 -30.49 -58.23
N ALA A 3 71.38 -30.30 -59.55
CA ALA A 3 71.32 -28.97 -60.16
C ALA A 3 69.96 -28.27 -59.99
N VAL A 4 68.86 -29.03 -59.84
CA VAL A 4 67.52 -28.48 -59.58
C VAL A 4 67.40 -28.07 -58.12
N LEU A 5 67.97 -28.85 -57.19
CA LEU A 5 68.01 -28.50 -55.76
C LEU A 5 68.82 -27.23 -55.51
N ASP A 6 69.96 -27.09 -56.17
CA ASP A 6 70.85 -25.94 -56.00
C ASP A 6 70.24 -24.66 -56.59
N ALA A 7 69.57 -24.78 -57.76
CA ALA A 7 68.80 -23.68 -58.35
C ALA A 7 67.62 -23.23 -57.45
N LEU A 8 66.94 -24.17 -56.78
CA LEU A 8 65.87 -23.85 -55.83
C LEU A 8 66.42 -23.21 -54.56
N ALA A 9 67.55 -23.69 -54.02
CA ALA A 9 68.19 -23.10 -52.86
C ALA A 9 68.65 -21.66 -53.14
N GLN A 10 69.24 -21.42 -54.31
CA GLN A 10 69.69 -20.10 -54.73
C GLN A 10 68.52 -19.13 -54.96
N LEU A 11 67.38 -19.63 -55.48
CA LEU A 11 66.16 -18.85 -55.62
C LEU A 11 65.56 -18.47 -54.26
N ILE A 12 65.55 -19.39 -53.29
CA ILE A 12 65.06 -19.14 -51.92
C ILE A 12 65.94 -18.12 -51.21
N ILE A 13 67.27 -18.24 -51.31
CA ILE A 13 68.21 -17.29 -50.71
C ILE A 13 68.03 -15.89 -51.30
N ARG A 14 67.76 -15.80 -52.61
CA ARG A 14 67.48 -14.52 -53.28
C ARG A 14 66.11 -13.95 -52.92
N ALA A 15 65.12 -14.80 -52.62
CA ALA A 15 63.77 -14.40 -52.20
C ALA A 15 63.64 -14.10 -50.70
N LEU A 16 64.57 -14.60 -49.88
CA LEU A 16 64.62 -14.36 -48.43
C LEU A 16 64.65 -12.86 -48.07
N PRO A 17 65.50 -12.00 -48.67
CA PRO A 17 65.50 -10.58 -48.36
C PRO A 17 64.19 -9.87 -48.76
N THR A 18 63.54 -10.28 -49.86
CA THR A 18 62.23 -9.75 -50.23
C THR A 18 61.12 -10.17 -49.27
N LEU A 19 61.17 -11.39 -48.72
CA LEU A 19 60.23 -11.85 -47.70
C LEU A 19 60.44 -11.11 -46.37
N VAL A 20 61.69 -10.89 -45.96
CA VAL A 20 62.02 -10.10 -44.77
C VAL A 20 61.55 -8.66 -44.94
N LEU A 21 61.78 -8.06 -46.11
CA LEU A 21 61.30 -6.71 -46.42
C LEU A 21 59.77 -6.64 -46.40
N LEU A 22 59.08 -7.62 -46.97
CA LEU A 22 57.62 -7.71 -46.94
C LEU A 22 57.09 -7.87 -45.51
N ALA A 23 57.73 -8.71 -44.69
CA ALA A 23 57.36 -8.90 -43.29
C ALA A 23 57.59 -7.61 -42.47
N ALA A 24 58.71 -6.93 -42.67
CA ALA A 24 59.02 -5.66 -42.03
C ALA A 24 58.00 -4.57 -42.45
N LEU A 25 57.69 -4.48 -43.74
CA LEU A 25 56.68 -3.56 -44.27
C LEU A 25 55.30 -3.85 -43.69
N HIS A 26 54.91 -5.13 -43.61
CA HIS A 26 53.65 -5.54 -43.03
C HIS A 26 53.55 -5.16 -41.55
N LEU A 27 54.61 -5.40 -40.76
CA LEU A 27 54.66 -5.00 -39.35
C LEU A 27 54.59 -3.48 -39.19
N PHE A 28 55.30 -2.74 -40.03
CA PHE A 28 55.28 -1.28 -40.04
C PHE A 28 53.88 -0.75 -40.35
N LEU A 29 53.24 -1.26 -41.40
CA LEU A 29 51.88 -0.87 -41.79
C LEU A 29 50.86 -1.24 -40.70
N LYS A 30 51.00 -2.42 -40.08
CA LYS A 30 50.16 -2.87 -38.95
C LYS A 30 50.24 -1.93 -37.76
N GLN A 31 51.43 -1.48 -37.38
CA GLN A 31 51.60 -0.59 -36.24
C GLN A 31 51.22 0.86 -36.55
N LEU A 32 51.60 1.37 -37.73
CA LEU A 32 51.46 2.78 -38.07
C LEU A 32 50.10 3.14 -38.68
N LEU A 33 49.43 2.20 -39.36
CA LEU A 33 48.19 2.50 -40.08
C LEU A 33 46.97 1.78 -39.49
N TYR A 34 47.04 0.46 -39.33
CA TYR A 34 45.88 -0.32 -38.88
C TYR A 34 45.48 -0.01 -37.43
N ARG A 35 46.44 0.07 -36.51
CA ARG A 35 46.16 0.44 -35.11
C ARG A 35 45.48 1.81 -34.94
N PRO A 36 45.98 2.91 -35.52
CA PRO A 36 45.28 4.19 -35.39
C PRO A 36 43.95 4.21 -36.15
N LEU A 37 43.82 3.49 -37.26
CA LEU A 37 42.55 3.36 -37.98
C LEU A 37 41.49 2.68 -37.10
N ASP A 38 41.83 1.54 -36.49
CA ASP A 38 40.93 0.81 -35.59
C ASP A 38 40.54 1.66 -34.37
N ARG A 39 41.49 2.39 -33.78
CA ARG A 39 41.21 3.32 -32.67
C ARG A 39 40.22 4.41 -33.07
N THR A 40 40.42 5.02 -34.23
CA THR A 40 39.56 6.12 -34.71
C THR A 40 38.17 5.62 -35.08
N LEU A 41 38.07 4.43 -35.67
CA LEU A 41 36.79 3.77 -35.96
C LEU A 41 36.06 3.38 -34.67
N ALA A 42 36.75 2.81 -33.69
CA ALA A 42 36.19 2.48 -32.38
C ALA A 42 35.71 3.74 -31.64
N GLU A 43 36.45 4.84 -31.74
CA GLU A 43 36.08 6.11 -31.12
C GLU A 43 34.86 6.74 -31.81
N ARG A 44 34.78 6.68 -33.14
CA ARG A 44 33.58 7.08 -33.89
C ARG A 44 32.38 6.21 -33.52
N TYR A 45 32.55 4.89 -33.49
CA TYR A 45 31.52 3.94 -33.09
C TYR A 45 31.01 4.21 -31.67
N ARG A 46 31.90 4.48 -30.71
CA ARG A 46 31.51 4.90 -29.35
C ARG A 46 30.68 6.18 -29.34
N ARG A 47 31.09 7.19 -30.12
CA ARG A 47 30.39 8.48 -30.19
C ARG A 47 29.05 8.39 -30.91
N THR A 48 28.87 7.48 -31.87
CA THR A 48 27.63 7.37 -32.67
C THR A 48 26.67 6.28 -32.20
N GLU A 49 27.17 5.08 -31.90
CA GLU A 49 26.35 3.94 -31.48
C GLU A 49 26.42 3.71 -29.96
N GLY A 50 27.60 3.87 -29.35
CA GLY A 50 27.75 3.72 -27.90
C GLY A 50 26.85 4.65 -27.09
N ALA A 51 26.76 5.93 -27.48
CA ALA A 51 25.85 6.89 -26.84
C ALA A 51 24.36 6.53 -27.03
N ARG A 52 23.99 5.90 -28.15
CA ARG A 52 22.60 5.47 -28.41
C ARG A 52 22.24 4.24 -27.61
N ASP A 53 23.17 3.29 -27.47
CA ASP A 53 22.96 2.09 -26.66
C ASP A 53 22.96 2.42 -25.16
N GLU A 54 23.81 3.33 -24.70
CA GLU A 54 23.76 3.84 -23.33
C GLU A 54 22.43 4.56 -23.06
N ALA A 55 21.97 5.42 -23.98
CA ALA A 55 20.66 6.06 -23.87
C ALA A 55 19.51 5.03 -23.82
N ARG A 56 19.56 3.97 -24.64
CA ARG A 56 18.57 2.88 -24.59
C ARG A 56 18.59 2.15 -23.25
N GLN A 57 19.77 1.86 -22.70
CA GLN A 57 19.89 1.21 -21.39
C GLN A 57 19.35 2.10 -20.27
N LEU A 58 19.64 3.41 -20.31
CA LEU A 58 19.12 4.37 -19.35
C LEU A 58 17.60 4.51 -19.45
N LEU A 59 17.04 4.55 -20.66
CA LEU A 59 15.59 4.55 -20.88
C LEU A 59 14.94 3.26 -20.36
N ALA A 60 15.51 2.10 -20.68
CA ALA A 60 15.01 0.82 -20.17
C ALA A 60 15.03 0.75 -18.63
N LEU A 61 16.08 1.28 -18.00
CA LEU A 61 16.17 1.38 -16.55
C LEU A 61 15.15 2.37 -15.97
N ALA A 62 14.91 3.48 -16.65
CA ALA A 62 13.90 4.46 -16.25
C ALA A 62 12.49 3.87 -16.35
N ASP A 63 12.17 3.17 -17.44
CA ASP A 63 10.89 2.49 -17.64
C ASP A 63 10.67 1.39 -16.60
N GLU A 64 11.70 0.60 -16.30
CA GLU A 64 11.62 -0.42 -15.25
C GLU A 64 11.35 0.20 -13.88
N ARG A 65 12.04 1.29 -13.54
CA ARG A 65 11.78 2.02 -12.28
C ARG A 65 10.40 2.65 -12.26
N ALA A 66 9.91 3.18 -13.39
CA ALA A 66 8.58 3.73 -13.51
C ALA A 66 7.52 2.66 -13.24
N ARG A 67 7.63 1.50 -13.89
CA ARG A 67 6.74 0.34 -13.67
C ARG A 67 6.75 -0.13 -12.22
N GLN A 68 7.93 -0.24 -11.60
CA GLN A 68 8.04 -0.62 -10.19
C GLN A 68 7.39 0.41 -9.26
N CYS A 69 7.48 1.70 -9.59
CA CYS A 69 6.81 2.76 -8.84
C CYS A 69 5.29 2.66 -8.99
N GLU A 70 4.80 2.49 -10.21
CA GLU A 70 3.37 2.31 -10.51
C GLU A 70 2.79 1.10 -9.76
N MET A 71 3.45 -0.06 -9.82
CA MET A 71 3.03 -1.25 -9.07
C MET A 71 2.96 -1.01 -7.56
N LYS A 72 3.95 -0.32 -6.98
CA LYS A 72 3.95 0.02 -5.55
C LYS A 72 2.84 1.00 -5.20
N LEU A 73 2.54 1.96 -6.07
CA LEU A 73 1.44 2.91 -5.89
C LEU A 73 0.09 2.21 -5.95
N GLU A 74 -0.11 1.29 -6.89
CA GLU A 74 -1.33 0.49 -6.98
C GLU A 74 -1.53 -0.38 -5.74
N ALA A 75 -0.48 -1.09 -5.30
CA ALA A 75 -0.53 -1.88 -4.07
C ALA A 75 -0.85 -1.02 -2.84
N ALA A 76 -0.23 0.16 -2.71
CA ALA A 76 -0.51 1.08 -1.62
C ALA A 76 -1.94 1.62 -1.65
N ARG A 77 -2.49 1.89 -2.85
CA ARG A 77 -3.90 2.29 -3.02
C ARG A 77 -4.86 1.19 -2.60
N GLN A 78 -4.59 -0.06 -2.99
CA GLN A 78 -5.40 -1.21 -2.60
C GLN A 78 -5.41 -1.38 -1.07
N GLU A 79 -4.24 -1.30 -0.43
CA GLU A 79 -4.13 -1.38 1.03
C GLU A 79 -4.91 -0.25 1.72
N LEU A 80 -4.82 0.98 1.21
CA LEU A 80 -5.58 2.11 1.75
C LEU A 80 -7.10 1.88 1.66
N GLU A 81 -7.59 1.36 0.54
CA GLU A 81 -9.02 1.07 0.39
C GLU A 81 -9.49 -0.04 1.34
N ILE A 82 -8.69 -1.10 1.52
CA ILE A 82 -8.96 -2.15 2.51
C ILE A 82 -9.03 -1.54 3.92
N GLN A 83 -8.06 -0.72 4.30
CA GLN A 83 -8.05 -0.08 5.62
C GLN A 83 -9.25 0.86 5.82
N ARG A 84 -9.60 1.65 4.79
CA ARG A 84 -10.78 2.52 4.82
C ARG A 84 -12.07 1.70 4.98
N GLU A 85 -12.18 0.58 4.28
CA GLU A 85 -13.33 -0.30 4.41
C GLU A 85 -13.42 -0.92 5.80
N GLN A 86 -12.31 -1.42 6.34
CA GLN A 86 -12.26 -1.96 7.70
C GLN A 86 -12.65 -0.90 8.74
N LEU A 87 -12.16 0.32 8.60
CA LEU A 87 -12.51 1.42 9.49
C LEU A 87 -14.01 1.76 9.41
N ARG A 88 -14.57 1.86 8.19
CA ARG A 88 -16.02 2.06 8.00
C ARG A 88 -16.84 0.95 8.66
N ARG A 89 -16.45 -0.32 8.44
CA ARG A 89 -17.14 -1.47 9.05
C ARG A 89 -17.10 -1.40 10.59
N ARG A 90 -15.93 -1.08 11.18
CA ARG A 90 -15.78 -0.92 12.64
C ARG A 90 -16.64 0.21 13.18
N TRP A 91 -16.68 1.36 12.51
CA TRP A 91 -17.54 2.47 12.92
C TRP A 91 -19.03 2.12 12.86
N HIS A 92 -19.48 1.47 11.79
CA HIS A 92 -20.88 1.02 11.70
C HIS A 92 -21.21 0.01 12.79
N GLN A 93 -20.31 -0.92 13.09
CA GLN A 93 -20.50 -1.89 14.16
C GLN A 93 -20.59 -1.20 15.53
N GLN A 94 -19.66 -0.30 15.85
CA GLN A 94 -19.68 0.46 17.11
C GLN A 94 -20.95 1.32 17.24
N GLN A 95 -21.39 1.95 16.15
CA GLN A 95 -22.62 2.72 16.14
C GLN A 95 -23.84 1.84 16.40
N ALA A 96 -23.92 0.66 15.77
CA ALA A 96 -25.00 -0.29 15.99
C ALA A 96 -25.02 -0.83 17.42
N GLU A 97 -23.85 -1.15 17.98
CA GLU A 97 -23.69 -1.59 19.37
C GLU A 97 -24.13 -0.50 20.36
N ALA A 98 -23.67 0.75 20.17
CA ALA A 98 -24.05 1.87 21.00
C ALA A 98 -25.56 2.17 20.94
N LEU A 99 -26.16 2.09 19.75
CA LEU A 99 -27.60 2.26 19.57
C LEU A 99 -28.40 1.13 20.26
N ALA A 100 -27.95 -0.11 20.11
CA ALA A 100 -28.57 -1.26 20.76
C ALA A 100 -28.48 -1.18 22.30
N GLU A 101 -27.36 -0.70 22.84
CA GLU A 101 -27.22 -0.41 24.27
C GLU A 101 -28.15 0.72 24.73
N ALA A 102 -28.23 1.82 23.98
CA ALA A 102 -29.13 2.93 24.30
C ALA A 102 -30.60 2.48 24.33
N HIS A 103 -31.02 1.68 23.34
CA HIS A 103 -32.36 1.10 23.31
C HIS A 103 -32.62 0.15 24.48
N ARG A 104 -31.67 -0.72 24.84
CA ARG A 104 -31.80 -1.60 26.01
C ARG A 104 -31.97 -0.81 27.30
N ARG A 105 -31.15 0.22 27.52
CA ARG A 105 -31.25 1.10 28.70
C ARG A 105 -32.57 1.88 28.73
N MET A 106 -33.01 2.40 27.59
CA MET A 106 -34.30 3.06 27.48
C MET A 106 -35.44 2.12 27.83
N HIS A 107 -35.43 0.89 27.29
CA HIS A 107 -36.47 -0.09 27.56
C HIS A 107 -36.50 -0.49 29.04
N GLN A 108 -35.34 -0.72 29.66
CA GLN A 108 -35.23 -0.96 31.11
C GLN A 108 -35.84 0.19 31.92
N ARG A 109 -35.49 1.45 31.59
CA ARG A 109 -36.07 2.62 32.27
C ARG A 109 -37.59 2.72 32.11
N ILE A 110 -38.12 2.37 30.94
CA ILE A 110 -39.57 2.35 30.71
C ILE A 110 -40.24 1.30 31.60
N VAL A 111 -39.66 0.12 31.71
CA VAL A 111 -40.18 -0.96 32.57
C VAL A 111 -40.12 -0.54 34.04
N GLU A 112 -38.98 -0.03 34.50
CA GLU A 112 -38.79 0.47 35.87
C GLU A 112 -39.78 1.59 36.21
N ALA A 113 -39.94 2.57 35.31
CA ALA A 113 -40.88 3.67 35.51
C ALA A 113 -42.33 3.19 35.58
N LYS A 114 -42.73 2.22 34.74
CA LYS A 114 -44.07 1.62 34.81
C LYS A 114 -44.31 0.93 36.15
N GLN A 115 -43.35 0.14 36.62
CA GLN A 115 -43.44 -0.53 37.93
C GLN A 115 -43.52 0.47 39.08
N ALA A 116 -42.75 1.56 39.02
CA ALA A 116 -42.79 2.63 40.01
C ALA A 116 -44.17 3.32 40.02
N ILE A 117 -44.73 3.65 38.86
CA ILE A 117 -46.06 4.26 38.74
C ILE A 117 -47.15 3.33 39.31
N GLU A 118 -47.11 2.04 39.00
CA GLU A 118 -48.07 1.06 39.54
C GLU A 118 -47.97 0.97 41.08
N ALA A 119 -46.75 0.98 41.62
CA ALA A 119 -46.52 0.97 43.06
C ALA A 119 -47.01 2.26 43.75
N GLU A 120 -46.74 3.42 43.14
CA GLU A 120 -47.21 4.73 43.60
C GLU A 120 -48.74 4.82 43.57
N GLN A 121 -49.37 4.33 42.50
CA GLN A 121 -50.83 4.29 42.39
C GLN A 121 -51.44 3.43 43.52
N ALA A 122 -50.90 2.23 43.75
CA ALA A 122 -51.38 1.35 44.81
C ALA A 122 -51.19 1.98 46.20
N ALA A 123 -50.08 2.69 46.43
CA ALA A 123 -49.84 3.42 47.68
C ALA A 123 -50.80 4.62 47.85
N ALA A 124 -51.06 5.37 46.78
CA ALA A 124 -51.98 6.50 46.79
C ALA A 124 -53.42 6.07 47.08
N ILE A 125 -53.88 4.96 46.48
CA ILE A 125 -55.21 4.39 46.76
C ILE A 125 -55.34 4.02 48.24
N ARG A 126 -54.38 3.27 48.80
CA ARG A 126 -54.38 2.91 50.23
C ARG A 126 -54.36 4.14 51.14
N SER A 127 -53.58 5.16 50.79
CA SER A 127 -53.56 6.42 51.55
C SER A 127 -54.88 7.17 51.46
N LEU A 128 -55.58 7.12 50.32
CA LEU A 128 -56.86 7.80 50.13
C LEU A 128 -57.97 7.11 50.94
N GLU A 129 -57.99 5.77 50.95
CA GLU A 129 -58.89 4.97 51.79
C GLU A 129 -58.69 5.29 53.27
N ALA A 130 -57.46 5.20 53.77
CA ALA A 130 -57.16 5.49 55.18
C ALA A 130 -57.52 6.93 55.59
N ARG A 131 -57.31 7.91 54.70
CA ARG A 131 -57.73 9.31 54.95
C ARG A 131 -59.24 9.47 54.94
N SER A 132 -59.94 8.74 54.07
CA SER A 132 -61.40 8.80 53.97
C SER A 132 -62.04 8.20 55.23
N ASP A 133 -61.52 7.07 55.71
CA ASP A 133 -61.96 6.44 56.95
C ASP A 133 -61.75 7.37 58.15
N ALA A 134 -60.57 7.97 58.27
CA ALA A 134 -60.27 8.94 59.33
C ALA A 134 -61.18 10.19 59.27
N LEU A 135 -61.52 10.66 58.06
CA LEU A 135 -62.43 11.79 57.88
C LEU A 135 -63.87 11.43 58.27
N ALA A 136 -64.32 10.22 57.91
CA ALA A 136 -65.64 9.72 58.27
C ALA A 136 -65.78 9.60 59.79
N GLU A 137 -64.77 9.07 60.46
CA GLU A 137 -64.73 8.95 61.93
C GLU A 137 -64.80 10.33 62.61
N ALA A 138 -64.03 11.31 62.12
CA ALA A 138 -64.08 12.69 62.62
C ALA A 138 -65.46 13.36 62.43
N ILE A 139 -66.14 13.10 61.30
CA ILE A 139 -67.50 13.61 61.05
C ILE A 139 -68.51 12.98 62.01
N VAL A 140 -68.43 11.67 62.25
CA VAL A 140 -69.30 10.96 63.20
C VAL A 140 -69.10 11.50 64.61
N GLU A 141 -67.84 11.72 65.02
CA GLU A 141 -67.50 12.25 66.33
C GLU A 141 -68.07 13.67 66.53
N GLN A 142 -67.95 14.55 65.54
CA GLN A 142 -68.56 15.89 65.58
C GLN A 142 -70.09 15.86 65.65
N LEU A 143 -70.75 14.97 64.91
CA LEU A 143 -72.20 14.82 64.94
C LEU A 143 -72.70 14.30 66.29
N LEU A 144 -71.98 13.35 66.89
CA LEU A 144 -72.30 12.80 68.22
C LEU A 144 -72.14 13.86 69.31
N LEU A 145 -71.05 14.64 69.28
CA LEU A 145 -70.81 15.75 70.21
C LEU A 145 -71.87 16.87 70.10
N ARG A 146 -72.41 17.11 68.91
CA ARG A 146 -73.46 18.11 68.68
C ARG A 146 -74.85 17.65 69.14
N ARG A 147 -75.08 16.34 69.26
CA ARG A 147 -76.37 15.77 69.70
C ARG A 147 -76.48 15.63 71.21
N THR A 148 -75.37 15.64 71.92
CA THR A 148 -75.31 15.56 73.40
C THR A 148 -75.28 16.94 74.07
N ALA A 149 -75.24 18.02 73.29
CA ALA A 149 -75.46 19.41 73.72
C ALA A 149 -76.89 19.86 73.37
#